data_AF-A0A7S1GL16-F1
#
_entry.id   AF-A0A7S1GL16-F1
#
_cell.length_a   1.000
_cell.length_b   1.000
_cell.length_c   1.000
_cell.angle_alpha   90.00
_cell.angle_beta   90.00
_cell.angle_gamma   90.00
#
_symmetry.space_group_name_H-M   'P 1'
#
loop_
_entity.id
_entity.type
_entity.pdbx_description
1 polymer ?
#
loop_
_entity_poly.entity_id
_entity_poly.type
_entity_poly.pdbx_seq_one_letter_code
_entity_poly.pdbx_strand_id
1 'polypeptide(L)'
;RRIVAKGSSYFLKAIKAGEDALKRINDEEGFSENYLIFMQQLSNRYFNRAMFLLTVREDHASPTRAEDQGLLDLMTCKDMDQEVVDNGDRDGFKGDDDVYFELLMGRITGVLRLLKTGYSDPWGIEELFEGARNALVAALQEPDHHALFRDIQPAGQMQRLDSALIEYYLWLASCQTDDGGTRRECVELAAVIAIRMMFETNI
;
A
#
# COMPACT_ATOMS: atom_id res chain seq x y z
N ARG A 1 13.63 16.82 -15.62
CA ARG A 1 14.28 17.74 -14.64
C ARG A 1 13.36 18.83 -14.04
N ARG A 2 12.76 19.79 -14.80
CA ARG A 2 11.90 20.85 -14.19
C ARG A 2 10.67 20.31 -13.45
N ILE A 3 10.01 19.29 -14.01
CA ILE A 3 8.85 18.61 -13.39
C ILE A 3 9.28 17.90 -12.10
N VAL A 4 10.42 17.21 -12.12
CA VAL A 4 10.98 16.51 -10.94
C VAL A 4 11.20 17.50 -9.79
N ALA A 5 11.92 18.59 -10.03
CA ALA A 5 12.16 19.62 -9.01
C ALA A 5 10.86 20.24 -8.46
N LYS A 6 9.87 20.49 -9.34
CA LYS A 6 8.57 21.03 -8.94
C LYS A 6 7.77 20.04 -8.09
N GLY A 7 7.75 18.76 -8.49
CA GLY A 7 7.12 17.67 -7.76
C GLY A 7 7.72 17.49 -6.36
N SER A 8 9.05 17.40 -6.26
CA SER A 8 9.75 17.32 -4.97
C SER A 8 9.40 18.50 -4.05
N SER A 9 9.30 19.72 -4.61
CA SER A 9 8.92 20.90 -3.84
C SER A 9 7.48 20.84 -3.32
N TYR A 10 6.54 20.32 -4.12
CA TYR A 10 5.15 20.17 -3.69
C TYR A 10 4.99 19.14 -2.58
N PHE A 11 5.62 17.96 -2.73
CA PHE A 11 5.59 16.96 -1.67
C PHE A 11 6.23 17.46 -0.37
N LEU A 12 7.37 18.15 -0.45
CA LEU A 12 8.01 18.72 0.74
C LEU A 12 7.09 19.71 1.47
N LYS A 13 6.42 20.59 0.73
CA LYS A 13 5.46 21.54 1.33
C LYS A 13 4.27 20.84 1.95
N ALA A 14 3.71 19.84 1.27
CA ALA A 14 2.54 19.10 1.73
C ALA A 14 2.82 18.25 2.97
N ILE A 15 4.00 17.63 3.04
CA ILE A 15 4.46 16.87 4.20
C ILE A 15 4.70 17.80 5.37
N LYS A 16 5.47 18.89 5.19
CA LYS A 16 5.72 19.85 6.28
C LYS A 16 4.43 20.43 6.85
N ALA A 17 3.49 20.82 5.98
CA ALA A 17 2.19 21.31 6.43
C ALA A 17 1.38 20.24 7.18
N GLY A 18 1.55 18.96 6.81
CA GLY A 18 0.94 17.82 7.50
C GLY A 18 1.58 17.53 8.86
N GLU A 19 2.91 17.54 8.95
CA GLU A 19 3.66 17.42 10.21
C GLU A 19 3.26 18.53 11.19
N ASP A 20 3.22 19.79 10.72
CA ASP A 20 2.80 20.93 11.52
C ASP A 20 1.33 20.81 11.98
N ALA A 21 0.46 20.22 11.16
CA ALA A 21 -0.95 20.01 11.50
C ALA A 21 -1.13 18.88 12.51
N LEU A 22 -0.47 17.74 12.30
CA LEU A 22 -0.51 16.60 13.21
C LEU A 22 0.00 16.99 14.59
N LYS A 23 1.10 17.78 14.64
CA LYS A 23 1.61 18.32 15.90
C LYS A 23 0.57 19.18 16.62
N ARG A 24 -0.12 20.09 15.91
CA ARG A 24 -1.18 20.91 16.53
C ARG A 24 -2.32 20.05 17.07
N ILE A 25 -2.77 19.05 16.33
CA ILE A 25 -3.82 18.13 16.79
C ILE A 25 -3.37 17.39 18.06
N ASN A 26 -2.13 16.89 18.09
CA ASN A 26 -1.59 16.26 19.29
C ASN A 26 -1.47 17.23 20.48
N ASP A 27 -1.08 18.48 20.25
CA ASP A 27 -0.96 19.48 21.30
C ASP A 27 -2.35 19.91 21.85
N GLU A 28 -3.40 19.89 21.02
CA GLU A 28 -4.76 20.32 21.36
C GLU A 28 -5.66 19.19 21.89
N GLU A 29 -5.63 18.02 21.25
CA GLU A 29 -6.51 16.88 21.54
C GLU A 29 -5.76 15.70 22.18
N GLY A 30 -4.43 15.68 22.11
CA GLY A 30 -3.64 14.51 22.47
C GLY A 30 -3.85 13.37 21.47
N PHE A 31 -3.77 12.14 21.99
CA PHE A 31 -4.04 10.95 21.21
C PHE A 31 -5.56 10.80 21.02
N SER A 32 -6.05 10.97 19.80
CA SER A 32 -7.48 10.97 19.45
C SER A 32 -7.75 10.28 18.10
N GLU A 33 -9.01 10.03 17.79
CA GLU A 33 -9.43 9.54 16.46
C GLU A 33 -8.98 10.48 15.34
N ASN A 34 -9.12 11.80 15.54
CA ASN A 34 -8.65 12.80 14.59
C ASN A 34 -7.13 12.73 14.41
N TYR A 35 -6.38 12.50 15.49
CA TYR A 35 -4.93 12.29 15.41
C TYR A 35 -4.60 11.10 14.52
N LEU A 36 -5.26 9.95 14.72
CA LEU A 36 -5.06 8.74 13.91
C LEU A 36 -5.45 8.94 12.43
N ILE A 37 -6.59 9.58 12.16
CA ILE A 37 -7.03 9.92 10.80
C ILE A 37 -5.99 10.81 10.10
N PHE A 38 -5.52 11.85 10.79
CA PHE A 38 -4.51 12.74 10.24
C PHE A 38 -3.15 12.07 10.05
N MET A 39 -2.76 11.17 10.97
CA MET A 39 -1.56 10.36 10.84
C MET A 39 -1.63 9.47 9.59
N GLN A 40 -2.75 8.81 9.35
CA GLN A 40 -2.96 8.00 8.14
C GLN A 40 -2.87 8.83 6.85
N GLN A 41 -3.42 10.05 6.86
CA GLN A 41 -3.28 10.98 5.73
C GLN A 41 -1.84 11.45 5.52
N LEU A 42 -1.10 11.69 6.60
CA LEU A 42 0.31 12.07 6.52
C LEU A 42 1.17 10.92 6.02
N SER A 43 0.93 9.70 6.52
CA SER A 43 1.53 8.46 6.01
C SER A 43 1.36 8.33 4.50
N ASN A 44 0.14 8.54 3.98
CA ASN A 44 -0.13 8.55 2.54
C ASN A 44 0.71 9.59 1.76
N ARG A 45 1.02 10.75 2.36
CA ARG A 45 1.89 11.75 1.72
C ARG A 45 3.34 11.29 1.66
N TYR A 46 3.85 10.66 2.72
CA TYR A 46 5.18 10.05 2.71
C TYR A 46 5.26 8.93 1.67
N PHE A 47 4.29 8.02 1.63
CA PHE A 47 4.22 6.97 0.62
C PHE A 47 4.27 7.55 -0.80
N ASN A 48 3.43 8.54 -1.09
CA ASN A 48 3.38 9.16 -2.42
C ASN A 48 4.69 9.89 -2.77
N ARG A 49 5.34 10.56 -1.81
CA ARG A 49 6.65 11.18 -2.03
C ARG A 49 7.72 10.12 -2.30
N ALA A 50 7.71 9.02 -1.54
CA ALA A 50 8.63 7.91 -1.76
C ALA A 50 8.49 7.35 -3.17
N MET A 51 7.26 6.98 -3.57
CA MET A 51 6.97 6.45 -4.90
C MET A 51 7.44 7.40 -5.99
N PHE A 52 7.21 8.70 -5.82
CA PHE A 52 7.69 9.72 -6.75
C PHE A 52 9.22 9.74 -6.83
N LEU A 53 9.92 9.88 -5.70
CA LEU A 53 11.37 10.02 -5.64
C LEU A 53 12.10 8.78 -6.19
N LEU A 54 11.66 7.59 -5.80
CA LEU A 54 12.24 6.32 -6.25
C LEU A 54 11.99 6.08 -7.74
N THR A 55 10.83 6.49 -8.26
CA THR A 55 10.52 6.37 -9.70
C THR A 55 11.34 7.34 -10.56
N VAL A 56 11.59 8.55 -10.08
CA VAL A 56 12.25 9.61 -10.90
C VAL A 56 13.71 9.87 -10.51
N ARG A 57 14.32 9.01 -9.68
CA ARG A 57 15.67 9.24 -9.11
C ARG A 57 16.72 9.57 -10.17
N GLU A 58 16.68 8.90 -11.33
CA GLU A 58 17.66 9.09 -12.40
C GLU A 58 17.60 10.48 -13.04
N ASP A 59 16.43 11.10 -12.98
CA ASP A 59 16.17 12.48 -13.45
C ASP A 59 16.35 13.54 -12.36
N HIS A 60 16.66 13.13 -11.14
CA HIS A 60 16.90 14.02 -10.01
C HIS A 60 18.31 14.63 -10.08
N ALA A 61 18.47 15.85 -9.56
CA ALA A 61 19.77 16.53 -9.55
C ALA A 61 20.82 15.79 -8.69
N SER A 62 20.35 15.01 -7.72
CA SER A 62 21.14 14.12 -6.89
C SER A 62 20.39 12.80 -6.74
N PRO A 63 20.66 11.80 -7.60
CA PRO A 63 19.93 10.52 -7.60
C PRO A 63 20.02 9.77 -6.27
N THR A 64 21.22 9.63 -5.70
CA THR A 64 21.44 8.97 -4.41
C THR A 64 20.63 9.62 -3.29
N ARG A 65 20.64 10.95 -3.21
CA ARG A 65 19.86 11.66 -2.18
C ARG A 65 18.34 11.48 -2.36
N ALA A 66 17.86 11.40 -3.61
CA ALA A 66 16.44 11.13 -3.86
C ALA A 66 16.06 9.72 -3.42
N GLU A 67 16.93 8.75 -3.69
CA GLU A 67 16.75 7.37 -3.24
C GLU A 67 16.76 7.24 -1.72
N ASP A 68 17.79 7.77 -1.05
CA ASP A 68 17.88 7.74 0.42
C ASP A 68 16.65 8.36 1.07
N GLN A 69 16.19 9.51 0.56
CA GLN A 69 15.00 10.18 1.05
C GLN A 69 13.73 9.36 0.76
N GLY A 70 13.62 8.77 -0.42
CA GLY A 70 12.46 7.94 -0.78
C GLY A 70 12.36 6.68 0.08
N LEU A 71 13.49 6.04 0.38
CA LEU A 71 13.54 4.89 1.28
C LEU A 71 13.20 5.28 2.73
N LEU A 72 13.71 6.42 3.20
CA LEU A 72 13.35 6.96 4.51
C LEU A 72 11.84 7.22 4.60
N ASP A 73 11.25 7.82 3.56
CA ASP A 73 9.81 8.10 3.52
C ASP A 73 8.97 6.81 3.54
N LEU A 74 9.43 5.73 2.89
CA LEU A 74 8.77 4.42 2.99
C LEU A 74 8.80 3.88 4.42
N MET A 75 9.94 4.02 5.12
CA MET A 75 10.05 3.57 6.50
C MET A 75 9.15 4.39 7.42
N THR A 76 9.17 5.72 7.30
CA THR A 76 8.28 6.60 8.06
C THR A 76 6.80 6.29 7.81
N CYS A 77 6.43 6.02 6.55
CA CYS A 77 5.09 5.61 6.19
C CYS A 77 4.71 4.27 6.84
N LYS A 78 5.62 3.29 6.85
CA LYS A 78 5.39 1.98 7.49
C LYS A 78 5.17 2.14 8.99
N ASP A 79 6.03 2.92 9.64
CA ASP A 79 5.94 3.16 11.09
C ASP A 79 4.62 3.85 11.46
N MET A 80 4.19 4.84 10.66
CA MET A 80 2.90 5.51 10.85
C MET A 80 1.70 4.59 10.60
N ASP A 81 1.74 3.76 9.55
CA ASP A 81 0.67 2.80 9.27
C ASP A 81 0.55 1.78 10.43
N GLN A 82 1.68 1.30 10.97
CA GLN A 82 1.69 0.42 12.14
C GLN A 82 1.15 1.12 13.39
N GLU A 83 1.54 2.37 13.64
CA GLU A 83 1.04 3.14 14.79
C GLU A 83 -0.48 3.35 14.71
N VAL A 84 -1.02 3.57 13.51
CA VAL A 84 -2.47 3.67 13.31
C VAL A 84 -3.16 2.35 13.61
N VAL A 85 -2.64 1.22 13.14
CA VAL A 85 -3.21 -0.12 13.40
C VAL A 85 -3.15 -0.48 14.89
N ASP A 86 -1.96 -0.40 15.50
CA ASP A 86 -1.71 -0.83 16.89
C ASP A 86 -2.61 -0.08 17.88
N ASN A 87 -2.83 1.21 17.64
CA ASN A 87 -3.62 2.04 18.53
C ASN A 87 -5.09 2.10 18.12
N GLY A 88 -5.41 1.92 16.84
CA GLY A 88 -6.78 1.74 16.37
C GLY A 88 -7.44 0.53 17.05
N ASP A 89 -6.72 -0.60 17.06
CA ASP A 89 -7.16 -1.83 17.72
C ASP A 89 -7.27 -1.70 19.23
N ARG A 90 -6.32 -0.99 19.88
CA ARG A 90 -6.28 -0.82 21.34
C ARG A 90 -7.45 0.01 21.88
N ASP A 91 -7.81 1.09 21.19
CA ASP A 91 -8.82 2.03 21.67
C ASP A 91 -10.22 1.74 21.08
N GLY A 92 -10.36 0.67 20.31
CA GLY A 92 -11.62 0.29 19.66
C GLY A 92 -12.00 1.18 18.47
N PHE A 93 -11.06 1.95 17.96
CA PHE A 93 -11.21 2.71 16.72
C PHE A 93 -11.07 1.75 15.54
N LYS A 94 -12.21 1.23 15.10
CA LYS A 94 -12.28 0.59 13.79
C LYS A 94 -12.33 1.71 12.75
N GLY A 95 -11.21 1.99 12.10
CA GLY A 95 -11.24 2.76 10.86
C GLY A 95 -12.21 2.10 9.88
N ASP A 96 -12.77 2.87 8.95
CA ASP A 96 -13.71 2.30 7.99
C ASP A 96 -13.00 1.20 7.17
N ASP A 97 -13.55 -0.02 7.19
CA ASP A 97 -12.94 -1.21 6.58
C ASP A 97 -12.67 -1.03 5.07
N ASP A 98 -13.47 -0.19 4.38
CA ASP A 98 -13.25 0.18 2.99
C ASP A 98 -12.02 1.10 2.81
N VAL A 99 -11.84 2.07 3.69
CA VAL A 99 -10.65 2.93 3.71
C VAL A 99 -9.39 2.12 3.98
N TYR A 100 -9.46 1.16 4.91
CA TYR A 100 -8.32 0.29 5.21
C TYR A 100 -7.98 -0.65 4.05
N PHE A 101 -8.98 -1.27 3.41
CA PHE A 101 -8.74 -2.08 2.21
C PHE A 101 -8.12 -1.27 1.07
N GLU A 102 -8.64 -0.07 0.77
CA GLU A 102 -8.08 0.79 -0.28
C GLU A 102 -6.66 1.27 0.05
N LEU A 103 -6.37 1.53 1.33
CA LEU A 103 -5.03 1.82 1.81
C LEU A 103 -4.08 0.66 1.46
N LEU A 104 -4.42 -0.56 1.87
CA LEU A 104 -3.61 -1.76 1.62
C LEU A 104 -3.42 -2.03 0.14
N MET A 105 -4.48 -1.92 -0.68
CA MET A 105 -4.38 -2.05 -2.13
C MET A 105 -3.44 -1.00 -2.75
N GLY A 106 -3.47 0.23 -2.24
CA GLY A 106 -2.54 1.29 -2.63
C GLY A 106 -1.09 0.95 -2.28
N ARG A 107 -0.84 0.41 -1.07
CA ARG A 107 0.48 -0.05 -0.64
C ARG A 107 0.99 -1.21 -1.48
N ILE A 108 0.18 -2.26 -1.66
CA ILE A 108 0.50 -3.44 -2.49
C ILE A 108 0.94 -2.99 -3.89
N THR A 109 0.13 -2.13 -4.53
CA THR A 109 0.42 -1.66 -5.90
C THR A 109 1.73 -0.89 -5.98
N GLY A 110 1.99 0.00 -5.01
CA GLY A 110 3.23 0.77 -4.99
C GLY A 110 4.45 -0.11 -4.70
N VAL A 111 4.36 -1.03 -3.74
CA VAL A 111 5.46 -1.95 -3.40
C VAL A 111 5.76 -2.87 -4.59
N LEU A 112 4.76 -3.47 -5.24
CA LEU A 112 4.94 -4.25 -6.48
C LEU A 112 5.71 -3.46 -7.54
N ARG A 113 5.37 -2.18 -7.71
CA ARG A 113 6.06 -1.30 -8.66
C ARG A 113 7.54 -1.15 -8.29
N LEU A 114 7.86 -0.96 -7.02
CA LEU A 114 9.24 -0.83 -6.54
C LEU A 114 10.04 -2.13 -6.75
N LEU A 115 9.45 -3.28 -6.41
CA LEU A 115 10.05 -4.60 -6.60
C LEU A 115 10.43 -4.84 -8.07
N LYS A 116 9.54 -4.51 -8.99
CA LYS A 116 9.80 -4.60 -10.45
C LYS A 116 10.89 -3.67 -10.95
N THR A 117 11.19 -2.60 -10.21
CA THR A 117 12.30 -1.68 -10.51
C THR A 117 13.59 -2.01 -9.78
N GLY A 118 13.64 -3.15 -9.08
CA GLY A 118 14.85 -3.68 -8.44
C GLY A 118 15.07 -3.23 -6.99
N TYR A 119 14.08 -2.61 -6.36
CA TYR A 119 14.13 -2.35 -4.91
C TYR A 119 13.82 -3.62 -4.13
N SER A 120 14.35 -3.70 -2.91
CA SER A 120 13.97 -4.74 -1.94
C SER A 120 12.53 -4.55 -1.47
N ASP A 121 12.02 -5.52 -0.71
CA ASP A 121 10.73 -5.45 -0.03
C ASP A 121 10.91 -5.07 1.46
N PRO A 122 11.01 -3.78 1.83
CA PRO A 122 11.10 -3.39 3.24
C PRO A 122 9.77 -3.53 3.99
N TRP A 123 8.66 -3.73 3.27
CA TRP A 123 7.33 -3.74 3.86
C TRP A 123 6.86 -5.14 4.23
N GLY A 124 7.32 -6.17 3.53
CA GLY A 124 6.76 -7.50 3.65
C GLY A 124 5.43 -7.52 2.91
N ILE A 125 5.46 -7.52 1.59
CA ILE A 125 4.27 -7.40 0.75
C ILE A 125 3.25 -8.52 1.01
N GLU A 126 3.72 -9.67 1.49
CA GLU A 126 2.88 -10.78 1.93
C GLU A 126 1.98 -10.39 3.12
N GLU A 127 2.47 -9.60 4.07
CA GLU A 127 1.69 -9.07 5.19
C GLU A 127 0.58 -8.12 4.70
N LEU A 128 0.89 -7.31 3.67
CA LEU A 128 -0.11 -6.44 3.04
C LEU A 128 -1.20 -7.24 2.33
N PHE A 129 -0.84 -8.31 1.62
CA PHE A 129 -1.79 -9.21 0.98
C PHE A 129 -2.69 -9.91 2.00
N GLU A 130 -2.11 -10.39 3.11
CA GLU A 130 -2.87 -11.00 4.20
C GLU A 130 -3.85 -10.00 4.82
N GLY A 131 -3.39 -8.78 5.13
CA GLY A 131 -4.26 -7.71 5.62
C GLY A 131 -5.43 -7.41 4.67
N ALA A 132 -5.15 -7.29 3.37
CA ALA A 132 -6.18 -6.96 2.38
C ALA A 132 -7.20 -8.09 2.23
N ARG A 133 -6.72 -9.34 2.28
CA ARG A 133 -7.58 -10.52 2.28
C ARG A 133 -8.47 -10.57 3.51
N ASN A 134 -7.91 -10.31 4.69
CA ASN A 134 -8.67 -10.34 5.95
C ASN A 134 -9.76 -9.25 5.96
N ALA A 135 -9.44 -8.03 5.53
CA ALA A 135 -10.42 -6.96 5.38
C ALA A 135 -11.55 -7.34 4.40
N LEU A 136 -11.19 -7.95 3.26
CA LEU A 136 -12.18 -8.40 2.28
C LEU A 136 -13.08 -9.53 2.80
N VAL A 137 -12.52 -10.51 3.51
CA VAL A 137 -13.27 -11.62 4.12
C VAL A 137 -14.21 -11.12 5.22
N ALA A 138 -13.78 -10.14 6.00
CA ALA A 138 -14.62 -9.48 7.00
C ALA A 138 -15.81 -8.77 6.33
N ALA A 139 -15.54 -7.99 5.28
CA ALA A 139 -16.57 -7.29 4.52
C ALA A 139 -17.61 -8.24 3.89
N LEU A 140 -17.15 -9.41 3.41
CA LEU A 140 -18.01 -10.45 2.82
C LEU A 140 -19.00 -11.09 3.79
N GLN A 141 -18.89 -10.86 5.10
CA GLN A 141 -19.91 -11.32 6.06
C GLN A 141 -21.23 -10.56 5.90
N GLU A 142 -21.20 -9.32 5.42
CA GLU A 142 -22.39 -8.45 5.23
C GLU A 142 -22.35 -7.69 3.88
N PRO A 143 -22.34 -8.41 2.74
CA PRO A 143 -21.97 -7.84 1.44
C PRO A 143 -22.94 -6.79 0.90
N ASP A 144 -24.25 -6.90 1.21
CA ASP A 144 -25.27 -5.98 0.68
C ASP A 144 -25.25 -4.58 1.33
N HIS A 145 -24.53 -4.44 2.45
CA HIS A 145 -24.53 -3.22 3.26
C HIS A 145 -23.12 -2.65 3.50
N HIS A 146 -22.08 -3.41 3.16
CA HIS A 146 -20.71 -3.00 3.42
C HIS A 146 -20.25 -1.86 2.49
N ALA A 147 -19.61 -0.84 3.06
CA ALA A 147 -19.15 0.34 2.31
C ALA A 147 -18.17 -0.01 1.18
N LEU A 148 -17.33 -1.04 1.40
CA LEU A 148 -16.36 -1.56 0.43
C LEU A 148 -17.00 -1.96 -0.91
N PHE A 149 -18.29 -2.33 -0.91
CA PHE A 149 -18.98 -2.82 -2.09
C PHE A 149 -19.93 -1.80 -2.73
N ARG A 150 -19.91 -0.54 -2.27
CA ARG A 150 -20.77 0.52 -2.78
C ARG A 150 -20.54 0.79 -4.26
N ASP A 151 -19.27 0.91 -4.65
CA ASP A 151 -18.87 1.27 -6.01
C ASP A 151 -18.37 0.08 -6.83
N ILE A 152 -17.84 -0.96 -6.16
CA ILE A 152 -17.28 -2.15 -6.79
C ILE A 152 -17.88 -3.37 -6.11
N GLN A 153 -18.56 -4.22 -6.89
CA GLN A 153 -19.16 -5.46 -6.37
C GLN A 153 -18.12 -6.36 -5.68
N PRO A 154 -18.54 -7.25 -4.75
CA PRO A 154 -17.61 -8.13 -4.04
C PRO A 154 -16.67 -8.92 -4.97
N ALA A 155 -17.20 -9.44 -6.08
CA ALA A 155 -16.40 -10.11 -7.10
C ALA A 155 -15.32 -9.20 -7.70
N GLY A 156 -15.65 -7.93 -7.96
CA GLY A 156 -14.69 -6.94 -8.46
C GLY A 156 -13.57 -6.63 -7.47
N GLN A 157 -13.88 -6.57 -6.16
CA GLN A 157 -12.86 -6.38 -5.13
C GLN A 157 -11.94 -7.60 -5.00
N MET A 158 -12.49 -8.82 -5.04
CA MET A 158 -11.69 -10.05 -5.08
C MET A 158 -10.77 -10.09 -6.30
N GLN A 159 -11.28 -9.73 -7.48
CA GLN A 159 -10.47 -9.67 -8.70
C GLN A 159 -9.31 -8.68 -8.62
N ARG A 160 -9.50 -7.53 -7.96
CA ARG A 160 -8.42 -6.54 -7.77
C ARG A 160 -7.28 -7.12 -6.94
N LEU A 161 -7.60 -7.76 -5.82
CA LEU A 161 -6.61 -8.42 -4.97
C LEU A 161 -5.91 -9.57 -5.71
N ASP A 162 -6.68 -10.40 -6.41
CA ASP A 162 -6.18 -11.55 -7.18
C ASP A 162 -5.24 -11.12 -8.32
N SER A 163 -5.57 -10.03 -9.00
CA SER A 163 -4.71 -9.48 -10.05
C SER A 163 -3.34 -9.06 -9.50
N ALA A 164 -3.32 -8.43 -8.33
CA ALA A 164 -2.08 -8.05 -7.66
C ALA A 164 -1.28 -9.29 -7.18
N LEU A 165 -1.96 -10.33 -6.68
CA LEU A 165 -1.31 -11.60 -6.30
C LEU A 165 -0.68 -12.32 -7.50
N ILE A 166 -1.38 -12.38 -8.63
CA ILE A 166 -0.83 -12.91 -9.88
C ILE A 166 0.43 -12.14 -10.27
N GLU A 167 0.39 -10.81 -10.20
CA GLU A 167 1.53 -9.95 -10.50
C GLU A 167 2.72 -10.23 -9.58
N TYR A 168 2.47 -10.43 -8.28
CA TYR A 168 3.49 -10.77 -7.29
C TYR A 168 4.15 -12.12 -7.59
N TYR A 169 3.36 -13.19 -7.80
CA TYR A 169 3.90 -14.52 -8.07
C TYR A 169 4.67 -14.59 -9.39
N LEU A 170 4.22 -13.87 -10.42
CA LEU A 170 4.97 -13.77 -11.67
C LEU A 170 6.29 -13.01 -11.50
N TRP A 171 6.32 -11.99 -10.64
CA TRP A 171 7.57 -11.32 -10.27
C TRP A 171 8.52 -12.27 -9.52
N LEU A 172 8.05 -12.99 -8.50
CA LEU A 172 8.85 -14.00 -7.78
C LEU A 172 9.46 -15.03 -8.74
N ALA A 173 8.63 -15.57 -9.65
CA ALA A 173 9.07 -16.51 -10.69
C ALA A 173 10.15 -15.93 -11.61
N SER A 174 10.15 -14.61 -11.82
CA SER A 174 11.15 -13.92 -12.66
C SER A 174 12.47 -13.66 -11.94
N CYS A 175 12.45 -13.54 -10.61
CA CYS A 175 13.65 -13.32 -9.80
C CYS A 175 14.44 -14.63 -9.56
N GLN A 176 13.82 -15.79 -9.77
CA GLN A 176 14.44 -17.07 -9.49
C GLN A 176 15.26 -17.59 -10.68
N THR A 177 16.54 -17.83 -10.41
CA THR A 177 17.49 -18.43 -11.35
C THR A 177 17.58 -19.95 -11.08
N ASP A 178 16.89 -20.74 -11.92
CA ASP A 178 17.15 -22.17 -12.19
C ASP A 178 16.91 -23.25 -11.11
N ASP A 179 16.18 -23.01 -10.02
CA ASP A 179 15.83 -24.11 -9.09
C ASP A 179 14.69 -25.03 -9.56
N GLY A 180 14.03 -24.70 -10.69
CA GLY A 180 12.98 -25.50 -11.36
C GLY A 180 11.68 -25.74 -10.59
N GLY A 181 11.74 -25.91 -9.27
CA GLY A 181 10.61 -26.18 -8.38
C GLY A 181 9.87 -24.90 -8.01
N THR A 182 10.57 -23.94 -7.40
CA THR A 182 9.93 -22.75 -6.82
C THR A 182 9.39 -21.81 -7.90
N ARG A 183 10.08 -21.70 -9.04
CA ARG A 183 9.59 -20.93 -10.19
C ARG A 183 8.31 -21.52 -10.76
N ARG A 184 8.26 -22.85 -10.87
CA ARG A 184 7.10 -23.56 -11.40
C ARG A 184 5.91 -23.41 -10.45
N GLU A 185 6.14 -23.56 -9.15
CA GLU A 185 5.11 -23.35 -8.11
C GLU A 185 4.51 -21.94 -8.20
N CYS A 186 5.33 -20.89 -8.33
CA CYS A 186 4.84 -19.53 -8.47
C CYS A 186 3.96 -19.35 -9.72
N VAL A 187 4.37 -19.91 -10.86
CA VAL A 187 3.57 -19.87 -12.11
C VAL A 187 2.27 -20.66 -11.98
N GLU A 188 2.31 -21.83 -11.34
CA GLU A 188 1.12 -22.65 -11.07
C GLU A 188 0.14 -21.91 -10.15
N LEU A 189 0.62 -21.26 -9.08
CA LEU A 189 -0.21 -20.43 -8.20
C LEU A 189 -0.87 -19.27 -8.95
N ALA A 190 -0.10 -18.53 -9.76
CA ALA A 190 -0.63 -17.46 -10.59
C ALA A 190 -1.71 -17.98 -11.57
N ALA A 191 -1.49 -19.15 -12.18
CA ALA A 191 -2.45 -19.77 -13.08
C ALA A 191 -3.73 -20.21 -12.35
N VAL A 192 -3.62 -20.80 -11.15
CA VAL A 192 -4.77 -21.20 -10.34
C VAL A 192 -5.63 -19.99 -9.97
N ILE A 193 -5.01 -18.89 -9.55
CA ILE A 193 -5.72 -17.65 -9.23
C ILE A 193 -6.43 -17.10 -10.48
N ALA A 194 -5.74 -17.04 -11.62
CA ALA A 194 -6.34 -16.58 -12.88
C ALA A 194 -7.53 -17.44 -13.32
N ILE A 195 -7.44 -18.77 -13.14
CA ILE A 195 -8.55 -19.69 -13.44
C ILE A 195 -9.73 -19.44 -12.49
N ARG A 196 -9.49 -19.27 -11.20
CA ARG A 196 -10.53 -18.94 -10.21
C ARG A 196 -11.30 -17.67 -10.61
N MET A 197 -10.58 -16.61 -11.00
CA MET A 197 -11.19 -15.35 -11.46
C MET A 197 -12.16 -15.55 -12.64
N MET A 198 -11.95 -16.53 -13.53
CA MET A 198 -12.86 -16.81 -14.64
C MET A 198 -14.15 -17.52 -14.23
N PHE A 199 -14.12 -18.31 -13.14
CA PHE A 199 -15.27 -19.10 -12.70
C PHE A 199 -16.12 -18.38 -11.66
N GLU A 200 -15.54 -17.57 -10.79
CA GLU A 200 -16.25 -16.86 -9.71
C GLU A 200 -16.93 -15.56 -10.16
N THR A 201 -16.73 -15.15 -11.42
CA THR A 201 -17.32 -13.94 -12.01
C THR A 201 -18.64 -14.17 -12.75
N ASN A 202 -19.10 -15.42 -12.82
CA ASN A 202 -20.33 -15.82 -13.49
C ASN A 202 -21.49 -16.12 -12.51
N ILE A 203 -21.37 -15.68 -11.26
CA ILE A 203 -22.40 -15.75 -10.21
C ILE A 203 -22.80 -14.33 -9.83
#